data_AF-A0A9X6FJ23-F1
#
_entry.id   AF-A0A9X6FJ23-F1
#
_cell.length_a   1.000
_cell.length_b   1.000
_cell.length_c   1.000
_cell.angle_alpha   90.00
_cell.angle_beta   90.00
_cell.angle_gamma   90.00
#
_symmetry.space_group_name_H-M   'P 1'
#
loop_
_entity.id
_entity.type
_entity.pdbx_description
1 polymer ?
#
loop_
_entity_poly.entity_id
_entity_poly.type
_entity_poly.pdbx_seq_one_letter_code
_entity_poly.pdbx_strand_id
1 'polypeptide(L)'
;MKENMLYKIKAQKVDNSINITAETSNDVSLEEAINIAKEDVLLSPLNTYRNFIVEPICTKEEWKEGTVSFCPRCGANIREYGIGQGGSFDCYECSTTIEAHVYVHEEEDDEE
;
A
#
# COMPACT_ATOMS: atom_id res chain seq x y z
N MET A 1 17.79 -3.90 -3.37
CA MET A 1 17.90 -2.82 -2.36
C MET A 1 16.67 -2.93 -1.47
N LYS A 2 16.77 -2.82 -0.13
CA LYS A 2 15.55 -2.69 0.70
C LYS A 2 15.07 -1.25 0.50
N GLU A 3 14.17 -1.04 -0.45
CA GLU A 3 13.59 0.28 -0.69
C GLU A 3 12.62 0.60 0.44
N ASN A 4 12.72 1.80 1.00
CA ASN A 4 11.73 2.29 1.94
C ASN A 4 10.43 2.57 1.16
N MET A 5 9.30 2.16 1.75
CA MET A 5 8.00 2.24 1.10
C MET A 5 6.92 2.61 2.11
N LEU A 6 5.78 3.04 1.60
CA LEU A 6 4.52 3.02 2.32
C LEU A 6 4.04 1.57 2.46
N TYR A 7 3.47 1.24 3.62
CA TYR A 7 2.92 -0.08 3.90
C TYR A 7 1.47 0.02 4.34
N LYS A 8 0.67 -0.94 3.89
CA LYS A 8 -0.69 -1.18 4.38
C LYS A 8 -0.64 -2.25 5.46
N ILE A 9 -1.27 -1.95 6.59
CA ILE A 9 -1.38 -2.82 7.75
C ILE A 9 -2.83 -3.27 7.85
N LYS A 10 -3.06 -4.58 7.86
CA LYS A 10 -4.39 -5.18 8.05
C LYS A 10 -4.34 -6.15 9.23
N ALA A 11 -5.36 -6.10 10.08
CA ALA A 11 -5.54 -7.05 11.17
C ALA A 11 -7.01 -7.20 11.52
N GLN A 12 -7.40 -8.34 12.07
CA GLN A 12 -8.75 -8.55 12.59
C GLN A 12 -8.67 -9.19 13.97
N LYS A 13 -9.43 -8.71 14.97
CA LYS A 13 -9.47 -9.40 16.26
C LYS A 13 -10.02 -10.82 16.11
N VAL A 14 -9.47 -11.77 16.87
CA VAL A 14 -9.86 -13.19 16.80
C VAL A 14 -11.35 -13.45 17.07
N ASP A 15 -11.98 -12.57 17.86
CA ASP A 15 -13.41 -12.58 18.19
C ASP A 15 -14.29 -11.93 17.11
N ASN A 16 -13.72 -11.48 16.00
CA ASN A 16 -14.38 -10.77 14.90
C ASN A 16 -14.99 -9.41 15.26
N SER A 17 -14.68 -8.86 16.43
CA SER A 17 -15.27 -7.61 16.89
C SER A 17 -14.78 -6.40 16.10
N ILE A 18 -13.53 -6.43 15.62
CA ILE A 18 -12.84 -5.28 15.03
C ILE A 18 -12.00 -5.73 13.83
N ASN A 19 -12.11 -4.97 12.73
CA ASN A 19 -11.17 -4.99 11.61
C ASN A 19 -10.36 -3.69 11.64
N ILE A 20 -9.05 -3.79 11.51
CA ILE A 20 -8.11 -2.67 11.50
C ILE A 20 -7.47 -2.62 10.12
N THR A 21 -7.50 -1.44 9.50
CA THR A 21 -6.74 -1.13 8.29
C THR A 21 -6.08 0.22 8.53
N ALA A 22 -4.75 0.27 8.41
CA ALA A 22 -3.95 1.46 8.60
C ALA A 22 -2.85 1.51 7.55
N GLU A 23 -2.28 2.70 7.34
CA GLU A 23 -1.23 2.95 6.37
C GLU A 23 -0.12 3.77 7.03
N THR A 24 1.13 3.48 6.71
CA THR A 24 2.26 4.27 7.21
C THR A 24 2.26 5.64 6.53
N SER A 25 2.53 6.72 7.27
CA SER A 25 2.52 8.09 6.72
C SER A 25 3.81 8.49 5.97
N ASN A 26 4.88 7.71 6.10
CA ASN A 26 6.19 7.96 5.47
C ASN A 26 6.80 6.65 4.98
N ASP A 27 7.75 6.79 4.05
CA ASP A 27 8.55 5.66 3.56
C ASP A 27 9.42 5.09 4.68
N VAL A 28 9.18 3.83 5.01
CA VAL A 28 9.89 3.10 6.07
C VAL A 28 10.39 1.76 5.52
N SER A 29 11.26 1.07 6.23
CA SER A 29 11.57 -0.33 5.91
C SER A 29 10.45 -1.27 6.37
N LEU A 30 10.40 -2.49 5.82
CA LEU A 30 9.44 -3.52 6.26
C LEU A 30 9.53 -3.80 7.77
N GLU A 31 10.74 -3.83 8.32
CA GLU A 31 10.96 -4.10 9.75
C GLU A 31 10.37 -2.96 10.61
N GLU A 32 10.56 -1.72 10.19
CA GLU A 32 9.96 -0.55 10.84
C GLU A 32 8.44 -0.52 10.70
N ALA A 33 7.90 -0.84 9.51
CA ALA A 33 6.46 -0.95 9.30
C ALA A 33 5.81 -2.00 10.21
N ILE A 34 6.48 -3.14 10.42
CA ILE A 34 6.05 -4.17 11.36
C ILE A 34 6.07 -3.65 12.80
N ASN A 35 7.07 -2.85 13.17
CA ASN A 35 7.15 -2.27 14.52
C ASN A 35 6.05 -1.22 14.74
N ILE A 36 5.84 -0.30 13.80
CA ILE A 36 4.74 0.68 13.82
C ILE A 36 3.39 -0.04 13.96
N ALA A 37 3.19 -1.12 13.18
CA ALA A 37 1.98 -1.91 13.28
C ALA A 37 1.75 -2.44 14.71
N LYS A 38 2.80 -2.88 15.40
CA LYS A 38 2.70 -3.49 16.73
C LYS A 38 2.57 -2.47 17.85
N GLU A 39 3.26 -1.34 17.74
CA GLU A 39 3.37 -0.36 18.83
C GLU A 39 2.29 0.70 18.73
N ASP A 40 1.99 1.17 17.52
CA ASP A 40 1.14 2.35 17.31
C ASP A 40 -0.27 2.00 16.79
N VAL A 41 -0.40 0.93 16.01
CA VAL A 41 -1.67 0.56 15.36
C VAL A 41 -2.44 -0.50 16.15
N LEU A 42 -1.76 -1.56 16.59
CA LEU A 42 -2.39 -2.66 17.31
C LEU A 42 -2.44 -2.38 18.80
N LEU A 43 -3.58 -1.89 19.28
CA LEU A 43 -3.85 -1.58 20.70
C LEU A 43 -3.93 -2.81 21.63
N SER A 44 -3.52 -3.99 21.17
CA SER A 44 -3.58 -5.25 21.93
C SER A 44 -2.44 -6.17 21.50
N PRO A 45 -2.07 -7.19 22.28
CA PRO A 45 -1.04 -8.14 21.88
C PRO A 45 -1.36 -8.82 20.55
N LEU A 46 -0.35 -9.06 19.70
CA LEU A 46 -0.51 -9.65 18.36
C LEU A 46 -1.32 -10.95 18.32
N ASN A 47 -1.21 -11.78 19.36
CA ASN A 47 -1.95 -13.05 19.46
C ASN A 47 -3.47 -12.87 19.62
N THR A 48 -3.94 -11.65 19.85
CA THR A 48 -5.37 -11.29 19.86
C THR A 48 -5.90 -10.97 18.46
N TYR A 49 -5.03 -10.96 17.45
CA TYR A 49 -5.39 -10.71 16.06
C TYR A 49 -5.14 -11.94 15.18
N ARG A 50 -6.02 -12.13 14.21
CA ARG A 50 -5.86 -13.02 13.06
C ARG A 50 -5.70 -12.19 11.80
N ASN A 51 -5.19 -12.83 10.74
CA ASN A 51 -5.00 -12.19 9.43
C ASN A 51 -4.16 -10.90 9.52
N PHE A 52 -3.13 -10.89 10.39
CA PHE A 52 -2.19 -9.79 10.49
C PHE A 52 -1.26 -9.79 9.27
N ILE A 53 -1.32 -8.72 8.47
CA ILE A 53 -0.58 -8.58 7.22
C ILE A 53 0.01 -7.16 7.17
N VAL A 54 1.28 -7.08 6.77
CA VAL A 54 1.95 -5.82 6.42
C VAL A 54 2.41 -5.97 4.96
N GLU A 55 1.81 -5.22 4.06
CA GLU A 55 2.05 -5.31 2.62
C GLU A 55 2.62 -3.99 2.08
N PRO A 56 3.71 -4.01 1.29
CA PRO A 56 4.22 -2.80 0.65
C PRO A 56 3.21 -2.27 -0.37
N ILE A 57 3.10 -0.95 -0.47
CA ILE A 57 2.23 -0.25 -1.42
C ILE A 57 3.08 0.33 -2.57
N CYS A 58 3.80 1.41 -2.29
CA CYS A 58 4.68 2.16 -3.20
C CYS A 58 5.52 3.13 -2.35
N THR A 59 6.43 3.91 -2.96
CA THR A 59 7.06 5.05 -2.25
C THR A 59 6.08 6.20 -2.10
N LYS A 60 6.40 7.13 -1.20
CA LYS A 60 5.63 8.37 -1.01
C LYS A 60 5.63 9.26 -2.25
N GLU A 61 6.73 9.25 -3.01
CA GLU A 61 6.84 9.95 -4.29
C GLU A 61 5.91 9.33 -5.32
N GLU A 62 5.94 7.99 -5.48
CA GLU A 62 5.02 7.26 -6.35
C GLU A 62 3.55 7.49 -5.95
N TRP A 63 3.25 7.49 -4.65
CA TRP A 63 1.92 7.78 -4.14
C TRP A 63 1.44 9.20 -4.51
N LYS A 64 2.32 10.19 -4.35
CA LYS A 64 2.04 11.58 -4.71
C LYS A 64 1.84 11.77 -6.21
N GLU A 65 2.64 11.08 -7.02
CA GLU A 65 2.54 11.13 -8.48
C GLU A 65 1.36 10.30 -9.03
N GLY A 66 0.66 9.55 -8.18
CA GLY A 66 -0.44 8.69 -8.60
C GLY A 66 0.05 7.46 -9.38
N THR A 67 1.25 6.97 -9.10
CA THR A 67 1.86 5.86 -9.83
C THR A 67 1.24 4.52 -9.42
N VAL A 68 0.74 3.75 -10.40
CA VAL A 68 0.19 2.41 -10.19
C VAL A 68 1.33 1.39 -10.09
N SER A 69 1.58 0.85 -8.90
CA SER A 69 2.67 -0.10 -8.63
C SER A 69 2.26 -1.57 -8.71
N PHE A 70 0.97 -1.88 -8.92
CA PHE A 70 0.46 -3.23 -9.01
C PHE A 70 -0.49 -3.42 -10.20
N CYS A 71 -0.49 -4.62 -10.78
CA CYS A 71 -1.46 -5.00 -11.79
C CYS A 71 -2.85 -5.14 -11.15
N PRO A 72 -3.87 -4.35 -11.54
CA PRO A 72 -5.21 -4.45 -10.95
C PRO A 72 -5.91 -5.76 -11.30
N ARG A 73 -5.42 -6.50 -12.29
CA ARG A 73 -6.00 -7.80 -12.70
C ARG A 73 -5.47 -8.97 -11.86
N CYS A 74 -4.15 -9.06 -11.65
CA CYS A 74 -3.53 -10.24 -11.02
C CYS A 74 -2.80 -9.94 -9.71
N GLY A 75 -2.68 -8.67 -9.30
CA GLY A 75 -1.97 -8.27 -8.08
C GLY A 75 -0.45 -8.33 -8.16
N ALA A 76 0.12 -8.67 -9.32
CA ALA A 76 1.57 -8.65 -9.51
C ALA A 76 2.13 -7.24 -9.29
N ASN A 77 3.28 -7.16 -8.61
CA ASN A 77 4.01 -5.90 -8.49
C ASN A 77 4.60 -5.54 -9.86
N ILE A 78 4.19 -4.40 -10.42
CA ILE A 78 4.62 -3.94 -11.75
C ILE A 78 5.64 -2.80 -11.66
N ARG A 79 6.02 -2.38 -10.45
CA ARG A 79 7.01 -1.33 -10.21
C ARG A 79 8.35 -1.63 -10.88
N GLU A 80 8.76 -2.91 -10.88
CA GLU A 80 10.02 -3.34 -11.50
C GLU A 80 10.09 -3.06 -13.02
N TYR A 81 8.95 -2.84 -13.67
CA TYR A 81 8.88 -2.57 -15.10
C TYR A 81 8.90 -1.07 -15.43
N GLY A 82 8.93 -0.17 -14.44
CA GLY A 82 8.89 1.29 -14.68
C GLY A 82 7.56 1.76 -15.28
N ILE A 83 6.51 0.98 -15.03
CA ILE A 83 5.20 1.09 -15.61
C ILE A 83 4.28 1.58 -14.49
N GLY A 84 3.80 2.81 -14.54
CA GLY A 84 2.89 3.26 -13.48
C GLY A 84 2.39 4.70 -13.55
N GLN A 85 2.91 5.57 -14.42
CA GLN A 85 2.53 7.00 -14.48
C GLN A 85 1.10 7.30 -15.00
N GLY A 86 0.16 6.36 -14.88
CA GLY A 86 -1.15 6.43 -15.52
C GLY A 86 -1.08 6.12 -17.03
N GLY A 87 -2.17 5.61 -17.59
CA GLY A 87 -2.27 5.22 -19.00
C GLY A 87 -2.26 3.70 -19.23
N SER A 88 -1.86 3.29 -20.43
CA SER A 88 -1.88 1.89 -20.88
C SER A 88 -0.55 1.20 -20.62
N PHE A 89 -0.58 0.01 -20.06
CA PHE A 89 0.62 -0.76 -19.77
C PHE A 89 0.46 -2.28 -19.80
N ASP A 90 1.55 -3.00 -20.04
CA ASP A 90 1.55 -4.46 -20.08
C ASP A 90 1.97 -5.07 -18.73
N CYS A 91 1.14 -5.97 -18.22
CA CYS A 91 1.51 -6.86 -17.13
C CYS A 91 2.08 -8.16 -17.70
N TYR A 92 3.38 -8.39 -17.49
CA TYR A 92 4.08 -9.57 -17.99
C TYR A 92 3.70 -10.88 -17.28
N GLU A 93 3.24 -10.79 -16.02
CA GLU A 93 2.81 -11.97 -15.25
C GLU A 93 1.50 -12.57 -15.78
N CYS A 94 0.53 -11.73 -16.17
CA CYS A 94 -0.75 -12.21 -16.72
C CYS A 94 -0.89 -12.01 -18.23
N SER A 95 0.17 -11.56 -18.91
CA SER A 95 0.21 -11.30 -20.36
C SER A 95 -0.98 -10.47 -20.84
N THR A 96 -1.24 -9.35 -20.18
CA THR A 96 -2.41 -8.49 -20.47
C THR A 96 -2.01 -7.03 -20.46
N THR A 97 -2.60 -6.26 -21.37
CA THR A 97 -2.55 -4.80 -21.35
C THR A 97 -3.64 -4.26 -20.44
N ILE A 98 -3.25 -3.45 -19.47
CA ILE A 98 -4.09 -2.75 -18.51
C ILE A 98 -4.15 -1.29 -18.92
N GLU A 99 -5.34 -0.70 -18.91
CA GLU A 99 -5.52 0.75 -18.99
C GLU A 99 -5.94 1.27 -17.61
N ALA A 100 -5.08 2.07 -16.98
CA ALA A 100 -5.31 2.63 -15.66
C ALA A 100 -5.48 4.15 -15.73
N HIS A 101 -6.60 4.63 -15.19
CA HIS A 101 -6.91 6.05 -15.04
C HIS A 101 -6.79 6.41 -13.57
N VAL A 102 -5.90 7.33 -13.23
CA VAL A 102 -5.67 7.77 -11.86
C VAL A 102 -6.33 9.13 -11.68
N TYR A 103 -7.36 9.17 -10.83
CA TYR A 103 -8.05 10.40 -10.47
C TYR A 103 -7.45 10.91 -9.17
N VAL A 104 -6.65 11.97 -9.26
CA VAL A 104 -6.21 12.70 -8.07
C VAL A 104 -7.27 13.77 -7.79
N HIS A 105 -7.97 13.66 -6.66
CA HIS A 105 -8.71 14.81 -6.15
C HIS A 105 -7.68 15.76 -5.57
N GLU A 106 -7.43 16.88 -6.24
CA GLU A 106 -6.76 18.01 -5.64
C GLU A 106 -7.66 18.46 -4.48
N GLU A 107 -7.22 18.23 -3.25
CA GLU A 107 -7.79 18.99 -2.12
C GLU A 107 -7.45 20.45 -2.42
N GLU A 108 -8.46 21.26 -2.69
CA GLU A 108 -8.29 22.71 -2.77
C GLU A 108 -7.67 23.12 -1.42
N ASP A 109 -6.41 23.59 -1.45
CA ASP A 109 -5.80 24.27 -0.32
C ASP A 109 -6.72 25.47 0.01
N ASP A 110 -7.57 25.33 1.02
CA ASP A 110 -8.28 26.44 1.63
C ASP A 110 -7.23 27.37 2.28
N GLU A 111 -6.68 28.28 1.47
CA GLU A 111 -5.95 29.46 1.94
C GLU A 111 -6.91 30.38 2.70
N GLU A 112 -6.94 30.28 4.04
CA GLU A 112 -7.39 31.37 4.94
C GLU A 112 -6.23 32.25 5.43
#